data_AF-A0A352KB30-F1
#
_entry.id   AF-A0A352KB30-F1
#
_cell.length_a   1.000
_cell.length_b   1.000
_cell.length_c   1.000
_cell.angle_alpha   90.00
_cell.angle_beta   90.00
_cell.angle_gamma   90.00
#
_symmetry.space_group_name_H-M   'P 1'
#
loop_
_entity.id
_entity.type
_entity.pdbx_description
1 polymer ?
#
loop_
_entity_poly.entity_id
_entity_poly.type
_entity_poly.pdbx_seq_one_letter_code
_entity_poly.pdbx_strand_id
1 'polypeptide(L)'
;MEVSLADVQSAIGDGNAVTLDQICDATFAGSSDVLAIELKRWNESGQNMISVIRSATNHALRLQLLMAQLDTGGDTEMVMRRARPPIHFSRVAAIRMQLRYWNQPKIKQALQLLLEAENHCK
;
A
#
# COMPACT_ATOMS: atom_id res chain seq x y z
N MET A 1 -13.61 -6.34 -15.30
CA MET A 1 -13.36 -4.89 -15.22
C MET A 1 -11.85 -4.75 -15.16
N GLU A 2 -11.22 -4.45 -16.30
CA GLU A 2 -9.76 -4.30 -16.38
C GLU A 2 -9.36 -3.03 -15.64
N VAL A 3 -8.58 -3.16 -14.57
CA VAL A 3 -7.85 -2.04 -13.99
C VAL A 3 -6.62 -1.85 -14.87
N SER A 4 -6.67 -0.83 -15.72
CA SER A 4 -5.52 -0.44 -16.54
C SER A 4 -4.50 0.28 -15.66
N LEU A 5 -3.21 0.11 -15.98
CA LEU A 5 -2.10 0.85 -15.35
C LEU A 5 -2.29 2.39 -15.38
N ALA A 6 -3.15 2.89 -16.26
CA ALA A 6 -3.54 4.30 -16.33
C ALA A 6 -4.39 4.76 -15.13
N ASP A 7 -5.17 3.87 -14.50
CA ASP A 7 -6.00 4.22 -13.32
C ASP A 7 -5.16 4.46 -12.07
N VAL A 8 -3.93 3.92 -12.03
CA VAL A 8 -2.98 4.10 -10.91
C VAL A 8 -2.37 5.49 -10.93
N GLN A 9 -2.27 6.15 -12.09
CA GLN A 9 -1.71 7.50 -12.21
C GLN A 9 -2.73 8.61 -11.95
N SER A 10 -4.02 8.39 -12.22
CA SER A 10 -5.07 9.40 -12.02
C SER A 10 -5.38 9.65 -10.53
N ALA A 11 -5.06 8.69 -9.64
CA ALA A 11 -5.23 8.86 -8.19
C ALA A 11 -4.13 9.71 -7.51
N ILE A 12 -3.13 10.17 -8.27
CA ILE A 12 -1.99 10.95 -7.74
C ILE A 12 -2.26 12.47 -7.81
N GLY A 13 -3.41 12.89 -8.37
CA GLY A 13 -3.71 14.29 -8.70
C GLY A 13 -4.25 15.19 -7.59
N ASP A 14 -4.75 14.68 -6.47
CA ASP A 14 -5.41 15.51 -5.44
C ASP A 14 -4.60 15.53 -4.13
N GLY A 15 -3.87 16.63 -3.90
CA GLY A 15 -3.49 17.24 -2.61
C GLY A 15 -2.78 16.46 -1.50
N ASN A 16 -2.98 15.15 -1.36
CA ASN A 16 -2.72 14.40 -0.12
C ASN A 16 -2.08 13.03 -0.36
N ALA A 17 -1.27 12.87 -1.42
CA ALA A 17 -0.51 11.64 -1.69
C ALA A 17 0.31 11.17 -0.46
N VAL A 18 0.83 12.12 0.33
CA VAL A 18 1.53 11.84 1.59
C VAL A 18 0.61 11.18 2.62
N THR A 19 -0.62 11.67 2.76
CA THR A 19 -1.62 11.11 3.69
C THR A 19 -2.03 9.70 3.29
N LEU A 20 -2.21 9.43 1.99
CA LEU A 20 -2.47 8.06 1.50
C LEU A 20 -1.31 7.11 1.79
N ASP A 21 -0.08 7.57 1.57
CA ASP A 21 1.12 6.79 1.89
C ASP A 21 1.23 6.50 3.39
N GLN A 22 0.90 7.46 4.25
CA GLN A 22 0.87 7.28 5.71
C GLN A 22 -0.23 6.30 6.15
N ILE A 23 -1.42 6.39 5.57
CA ILE A 23 -2.51 5.44 5.84
C ILE A 23 -2.09 4.02 5.43
N CYS A 24 -1.49 3.86 4.24
CA CYS A 24 -0.97 2.58 3.79
C CYS A 24 0.11 2.08 4.74
N ASP A 25 1.12 2.90 5.04
CA ASP A 25 2.22 2.48 5.90
C ASP A 25 1.75 2.09 7.31
N ALA A 26 0.79 2.83 7.90
CA ALA A 26 0.19 2.48 9.18
C ALA A 26 -0.62 1.17 9.11
N THR A 27 -1.39 0.97 8.04
CA THR A 27 -2.17 -0.25 7.80
C THR A 27 -1.26 -1.49 7.76
N PHE A 28 -0.18 -1.42 6.97
CA PHE A 28 0.74 -2.55 6.80
C PHE A 28 1.79 -2.65 7.92
N ALA A 29 1.93 -1.64 8.77
CA ALA A 29 2.70 -1.71 10.02
C ALA A 29 1.92 -2.33 11.18
N GLY A 30 0.58 -2.38 11.11
CA GLY A 30 -0.28 -2.73 12.25
C GLY A 30 -0.41 -1.59 13.27
N SER A 31 -0.12 -0.34 12.88
CA SER A 31 -0.17 0.83 13.75
C SER A 31 -1.58 1.40 13.81
N SER A 32 -2.47 0.80 14.61
CA SER A 32 -3.88 1.19 14.72
C SER A 32 -4.08 2.65 15.13
N ASP A 33 -3.24 3.16 16.04
CA ASP A 33 -3.37 4.53 16.56
C ASP A 33 -3.11 5.57 15.48
N VAL A 34 -2.06 5.36 14.69
CA VAL A 34 -1.71 6.23 13.55
C VAL A 34 -2.77 6.10 12.46
N LEU A 35 -3.22 4.88 12.17
CA LEU A 35 -4.24 4.62 11.16
C LEU A 35 -5.55 5.36 11.46
N ALA A 36 -6.02 5.32 12.71
CA ALA A 36 -7.26 5.98 13.11
C ALA A 36 -7.17 7.51 12.94
N ILE A 37 -6.03 8.11 13.30
CA ILE A 37 -5.81 9.56 13.15
C ILE A 37 -5.81 9.96 11.68
N GLU A 38 -5.06 9.26 10.83
CA GLU A 38 -4.92 9.63 9.43
C GLU A 38 -6.19 9.32 8.61
N LEU A 39 -6.91 8.24 8.93
CA LEU A 39 -8.23 7.96 8.34
C LEU A 39 -9.25 9.02 8.71
N LYS A 40 -9.26 9.49 9.97
CA LYS A 40 -10.14 10.57 10.40
C LYS A 40 -9.84 11.86 9.63
N ARG A 41 -8.57 12.22 9.52
CA ARG A 41 -8.12 13.39 8.73
C ARG A 41 -8.54 13.27 7.26
N TRP A 42 -8.38 12.08 6.67
CA TRP A 42 -8.81 11.81 5.30
C TRP A 42 -10.34 12.00 5.15
N ASN A 43 -11.12 11.45 6.06
CA ASN A 43 -12.58 11.59 6.05
C ASN A 43 -13.01 13.06 6.17
N GLU A 44 -12.39 13.82 7.07
CA GLU A 44 -12.67 15.24 7.28
C GLU A 44 -12.27 16.13 6.09
N SER A 45 -11.33 15.67 5.25
CA SER A 45 -10.94 16.38 4.02
C SER A 45 -11.97 16.29 2.89
N GLY A 46 -13.05 15.51 3.05
CA GLY A 46 -14.10 15.33 2.04
C GLY A 46 -13.69 14.46 0.85
N GLN A 47 -12.52 13.85 0.90
CA GLN A 47 -12.01 12.96 -0.15
C GLN A 47 -12.68 11.57 -0.10
N ASN A 48 -12.70 10.88 -1.24
CA ASN A 48 -13.41 9.62 -1.36
C ASN A 48 -12.67 8.46 -0.67
N MET A 49 -13.35 7.73 0.22
CA MET A 49 -12.82 6.55 0.93
C MET A 49 -12.43 5.39 0.01
N ILE A 50 -13.02 5.27 -1.18
CA ILE A 50 -12.65 4.23 -2.14
C ILE A 50 -11.19 4.36 -2.60
N SER A 51 -10.66 5.59 -2.63
CA SER A 51 -9.27 5.84 -2.99
C SER A 51 -8.29 5.27 -1.96
N VAL A 52 -8.67 5.25 -0.67
CA VAL A 52 -7.88 4.65 0.41
C VAL A 52 -7.79 3.13 0.20
N ILE A 53 -8.92 2.48 -0.08
CA ILE A 53 -8.96 1.03 -0.34
C ILE A 53 -8.10 0.70 -1.57
N ARG A 54 -8.25 1.44 -2.66
CA ARG A 54 -7.44 1.25 -3.88
C ARG A 54 -5.95 1.47 -3.63
N SER A 55 -5.59 2.48 -2.86
CA SER A 55 -4.20 2.75 -2.49
C SER A 55 -3.61 1.60 -1.66
N ALA A 56 -4.36 1.10 -0.67
CA ALA A 56 -3.95 -0.04 0.14
C ALA A 56 -3.81 -1.34 -0.70
N THR A 57 -4.72 -1.58 -1.65
CA THR A 57 -4.63 -2.71 -2.60
C THR A 57 -3.36 -2.61 -3.45
N ASN A 58 -3.09 -1.44 -4.03
CA ASN A 58 -1.89 -1.22 -4.84
C ASN A 58 -0.61 -1.39 -4.00
N HIS A 59 -0.61 -0.92 -2.75
CA HIS A 59 0.49 -1.12 -1.82
C HIS A 59 0.71 -2.61 -1.50
N ALA A 60 -0.36 -3.36 -1.23
CA ALA A 60 -0.29 -4.80 -0.97
C ALA A 60 0.28 -5.59 -2.16
N LEU A 61 -0.19 -5.29 -3.38
CA LEU A 61 0.33 -5.90 -4.61
C LEU A 61 1.82 -5.60 -4.79
N ARG A 62 2.22 -4.35 -4.53
CA ARG A 62 3.64 -3.95 -4.60
C ARG A 62 4.47 -4.70 -3.56
N LEU A 63 3.98 -4.81 -2.33
CA LEU A 63 4.68 -5.55 -1.27
C LEU A 63 4.80 -7.04 -1.63
N GLN A 64 3.73 -7.64 -2.15
CA GLN A 64 3.73 -9.03 -2.63
C GLN A 64 4.77 -9.28 -3.73
N LEU A 65 4.89 -8.37 -4.69
CA LEU A 65 5.90 -8.45 -5.75
C LEU A 65 7.33 -8.40 -5.18
N LEU A 66 7.60 -7.49 -4.25
CA LEU A 66 8.90 -7.39 -3.60
C LEU A 66 9.23 -8.65 -2.79
N MET A 67 8.25 -9.21 -2.06
CA MET A 67 8.42 -10.48 -1.35
C MET A 67 8.73 -11.64 -2.31
N ALA A 68 8.02 -11.72 -3.45
CA ALA A 68 8.30 -12.75 -4.45
C ALA A 68 9.72 -12.64 -5.03
N GLN A 69 10.25 -11.42 -5.18
CA GLN A 69 11.64 -11.22 -5.60
C GLN A 69 12.64 -11.68 -4.53
N LEU A 70 12.33 -11.50 -3.24
CA LEU A 70 13.15 -12.03 -2.14
C LEU A 70 13.16 -13.55 -2.14
N ASP A 71 12.01 -14.19 -2.40
CA ASP A 71 11.89 -15.65 -2.46
C ASP A 71 12.79 -16.26 -3.56
N THR A 72 13.19 -15.49 -4.59
CA THR A 72 14.15 -15.93 -5.62
C THR A 72 15.62 -15.84 -5.20
N GLY A 73 15.91 -15.54 -3.94
CA GLY A 73 17.27 -15.45 -3.38
C GLY A 73 17.86 -14.03 -3.38
N GLY A 74 17.01 -13.00 -3.45
CA GLY A 74 17.43 -11.61 -3.41
C GLY A 74 17.71 -11.10 -1.99
N ASP A 75 18.65 -10.16 -1.88
CA ASP A 75 18.84 -9.37 -0.66
C ASP A 75 17.78 -8.24 -0.54
N THR A 76 17.30 -7.95 0.67
CA THR A 76 16.26 -6.94 0.92
C THR A 76 16.65 -5.55 0.40
N GLU A 77 17.90 -5.13 0.60
CA GLU A 77 18.36 -3.83 0.11
C GLU A 77 18.39 -3.78 -1.41
N MET A 78 18.90 -4.85 -2.02
CA MET A 78 19.00 -4.97 -3.46
C MET A 78 17.62 -4.99 -4.14
N VAL A 79 16.66 -5.71 -3.57
CA VAL A 79 15.27 -5.77 -4.06
C VAL A 79 14.60 -4.40 -3.96
N MET A 80 14.70 -3.72 -2.81
CA MET A 80 14.12 -2.38 -2.64
C MET A 80 14.76 -1.35 -3.59
N ARG A 81 16.08 -1.40 -3.79
CA ARG A 81 16.78 -0.50 -4.72
C ARG A 81 16.38 -0.74 -6.18
N ARG A 82 16.08 -1.99 -6.54
CA ARG A 82 15.64 -2.39 -7.89
C ARG A 82 14.14 -2.23 -8.12
N ALA A 83 13.37 -1.90 -7.07
CA ALA A 83 11.93 -1.70 -7.18
C ALA A 83 11.57 -0.72 -8.30
N ARG A 84 10.51 -1.05 -9.03
CA ARG A 84 9.91 -0.21 -10.08
C ARG A 84 8.41 -0.12 -9.81
N PRO A 85 7.85 1.08 -9.54
CA PRO A 85 8.54 2.37 -9.43
C PRO A 85 9.52 2.43 -8.24
N PRO A 86 10.48 3.38 -8.23
CA PRO A 86 11.39 3.58 -7.10
C PRO A 86 10.63 3.82 -5.78
N ILE A 87 11.19 3.35 -4.68
CA ILE A 87 10.65 3.66 -3.34
C ILE A 87 11.19 5.04 -2.94
N HIS A 88 10.30 5.95 -2.57
CA HIS A 88 10.71 7.25 -2.07
C HIS A 88 11.55 7.09 -0.80
N PHE A 89 12.61 7.90 -0.63
CA PHE A 89 13.58 7.72 0.47
C PHE A 89 12.92 7.72 1.86
N SER A 90 11.88 8.54 2.06
CA SER A 90 11.13 8.60 3.32
C SER A 90 10.39 7.30 3.66
N ARG A 91 10.08 6.46 2.67
CA ARG A 91 9.33 5.21 2.82
C ARG A 91 10.21 3.97 2.88
N VAL A 92 11.51 4.09 2.61
CA VAL A 92 12.45 2.95 2.61
C VAL A 92 12.43 2.22 3.95
N ALA A 93 12.41 2.95 5.07
CA ALA A 93 12.33 2.35 6.40
C ALA A 93 11.02 1.58 6.63
N ALA A 94 9.88 2.16 6.24
CA ALA A 94 8.56 1.54 6.38
C ALA A 94 8.44 0.28 5.52
N ILE A 95 8.84 0.34 4.24
CA ILE A 95 8.79 -0.83 3.35
C ILE A 95 9.73 -1.93 3.83
N ARG A 96 10.96 -1.59 4.26
CA ARG A 96 11.90 -2.58 4.82
C ARG A 96 11.29 -3.30 6.02
N MET A 97 10.66 -2.55 6.91
CA MET A 97 9.99 -3.07 8.09
C MET A 97 8.85 -4.01 7.70
N GLN A 98 7.98 -3.60 6.77
CA GLN A 98 6.87 -4.41 6.28
C GLN A 98 7.36 -5.72 5.62
N LEU A 99 8.43 -5.68 4.82
CA LEU A 99 9.03 -6.87 4.22
C LEU A 99 9.55 -7.89 5.25
N ARG A 100 9.83 -7.47 6.49
CA ARG A 100 10.22 -8.38 7.57
C ARG A 100 9.03 -9.02 8.30
N TYR A 101 7.86 -8.37 8.31
CA TYR A 101 6.70 -8.82 9.07
C TYR A 101 5.67 -9.59 8.22
N TRP A 102 5.58 -9.25 6.93
CA TRP A 102 4.69 -9.89 5.99
C TRP A 102 5.32 -11.12 5.34
N ASN A 103 4.47 -12.03 4.88
CA ASN A 103 4.84 -13.18 4.08
C ASN A 103 3.74 -13.47 3.04
N GLN A 104 4.01 -14.38 2.10
CA GLN A 104 3.10 -14.68 0.98
C GLN A 104 1.68 -15.07 1.44
N PRO A 105 1.48 -15.97 2.43
CA PRO A 105 0.14 -16.29 2.92
C PRO A 105 -0.61 -15.08 3.49
N LYS A 106 0.04 -14.29 4.36
CA LYS A 106 -0.59 -13.14 5.02
C LYS A 106 -0.99 -12.05 4.02
N ILE A 107 -0.11 -11.71 3.07
CA ILE A 107 -0.41 -10.65 2.11
C ILE A 107 -1.53 -11.04 1.16
N LYS A 108 -1.62 -12.33 0.80
CA LYS A 108 -2.70 -12.86 -0.04
C LYS A 108 -4.04 -12.74 0.67
N GLN A 109 -4.10 -13.05 1.96
CA GLN A 109 -5.31 -12.85 2.77
C GLN A 109 -5.69 -11.37 2.87
N ALA A 110 -4.71 -10.48 3.11
CA ALA A 110 -4.97 -9.04 3.15
C ALA A 110 -5.51 -8.51 1.81
N LEU A 111 -4.95 -8.96 0.68
CA LEU A 111 -5.46 -8.62 -0.65
C LEU A 111 -6.92 -9.06 -0.86
N GLN A 112 -7.29 -10.25 -0.40
CA GLN A 112 -8.69 -10.71 -0.48
C GLN A 112 -9.63 -9.79 0.31
N LEU A 113 -9.28 -9.44 1.54
CA LEU A 113 -10.07 -8.53 2.37
C LEU A 113 -10.22 -7.13 1.75
N LEU A 114 -9.14 -6.62 1.14
CA LEU A 114 -9.17 -5.31 0.47
C LEU A 114 -10.06 -5.32 -0.78
N LEU A 115 -10.04 -6.40 -1.56
CA LEU A 115 -10.90 -6.56 -2.74
C LEU A 115 -12.38 -6.74 -2.36
N GLU A 116 -12.67 -7.49 -1.29
CA GLU A 116 -14.02 -7.59 -0.72
C GLU A 116 -14.53 -6.23 -0.26
N ALA A 117 -13.69 -5.47 0.45
CA ALA A 117 -14.02 -4.11 0.89
C ALA A 117 -14.30 -3.17 -0.30
N GLU A 118 -13.50 -3.23 -1.37
CA GLU A 118 -13.73 -2.43 -2.57
C GLU A 118 -15.09 -2.72 -3.22
N ASN A 119 -15.52 -3.99 -3.23
CA ASN A 119 -16.82 -4.37 -3.78
C ASN A 119 -18.00 -3.86 -2.93
N HIS A 120 -17.83 -3.74 -1.61
CA HIS A 120 -18.85 -3.16 -0.73
C HIS A 120 -18.94 -1.62 -0.83
N CYS A 121 -17.92 -0.96 -1.38
CA CYS A 121 -17.88 0.50 -1.55
C CYS A 121 -18.36 0.99 -2.92
N LYS A 122 -18.78 0.09 -3.82
CA LYS A 122 -19.42 0.42 -5.10
C LYS A 122 -20.93 0.47 -4.97
#